data_AF-U9SJM6-F1
#
_entry.id   AF-U9SJM6-F1
#
_cell.length_a   1.000
_cell.length_b   1.000
_cell.length_c   1.000
_cell.angle_alpha   90.00
_cell.angle_beta   90.00
_cell.angle_gamma   90.00
#
_symmetry.space_group_name_H-M   'P 1'
#
loop_
_entity.id
_entity.type
_entity.pdbx_description
1 polymer ?
#
loop_
_entity_poly.entity_id
_entity_poly.type
_entity_poly.pdbx_seq_one_letter_code
_entity_poly.pdbx_strand_id
1 'polypeptide(L)'
;MTCSKIFSGDLPELTYEIIKYFQNDFSTLHSCILVNRLWCRLAIPLLWENPFSISTGNYNFIGIYLHNLNGELKIKLNKYDIDKLLPTNIL
;
A
#
# COMPACT_ATOMS: atom_id res chain seq x y z
N MET A 1 -22.71 15.17 20.33
CA MET A 1 -23.28 15.29 18.97
C MET A 1 -23.24 13.91 18.36
N THR A 2 -24.41 13.27 18.31
CA THR A 2 -24.59 11.84 18.02
C THR A 2 -25.38 11.74 16.72
N CYS A 3 -24.71 11.99 15.61
CA CYS A 3 -25.21 11.74 14.25
C CYS A 3 -24.09 10.92 13.60
N SER A 4 -24.23 9.66 13.18
CA SER A 4 -25.38 8.92 12.66
C SER A 4 -25.11 7.42 12.84
N LYS A 5 -25.89 6.75 13.69
CA LYS A 5 -25.86 5.28 13.89
C LYS A 5 -26.96 4.55 13.11
N ILE A 6 -27.63 5.23 12.18
CA ILE A 6 -28.94 4.81 11.65
C ILE A 6 -28.93 4.54 10.13
N PHE A 7 -27.79 4.74 9.45
CA PHE A 7 -27.59 4.24 8.09
C PHE A 7 -26.17 3.70 7.97
N SER A 8 -26.03 2.41 7.75
CA SER A 8 -24.92 1.89 6.95
C SER A 8 -25.36 0.57 6.35
N GLY A 9 -26.24 0.62 5.35
CA GLY A 9 -26.45 -0.50 4.42
C GLY A 9 -25.21 -0.82 3.59
N ASP A 10 -24.03 -0.72 4.21
CA ASP A 10 -22.76 -1.15 3.71
C ASP A 10 -22.76 -2.65 3.95
N LEU A 11 -22.94 -3.45 2.90
CA LEU A 11 -22.46 -4.82 2.89
C LEU A 11 -20.95 -4.76 2.64
N PRO A 12 -20.09 -4.80 3.67
CA PRO A 12 -18.65 -4.78 3.47
C PRO A 12 -18.20 -5.97 2.62
N GLU A 13 -18.91 -7.10 2.67
CA GLU A 13 -18.67 -8.27 1.82
C GLU A 13 -18.90 -7.94 0.34
N LEU A 14 -20.03 -7.31 0.00
CA LEU A 14 -20.32 -6.92 -1.37
C LEU A 14 -19.35 -5.83 -1.87
N THR A 15 -19.04 -4.87 -1.00
CA THR A 15 -18.07 -3.81 -1.30
C THR A 15 -16.69 -4.39 -1.54
N TYR A 16 -16.29 -5.39 -0.74
CA TYR A 16 -15.03 -6.09 -0.91
C TYR A 16 -14.99 -6.85 -2.24
N GLU A 17 -16.04 -7.57 -2.62
CA GLU A 17 -16.10 -8.25 -3.92
C GLU A 17 -15.98 -7.26 -5.10
N ILE A 18 -16.60 -6.08 -4.99
CA ILE A 18 -16.44 -5.01 -5.99
C ILE A 18 -14.99 -4.51 -6.05
N ILE A 19 -14.39 -4.18 -4.90
CA ILE A 19 -13.01 -3.66 -4.85
C ILE A 19 -12.01 -4.73 -5.33
N LYS A 20 -12.24 -6.01 -5.01
CA LYS A 20 -11.42 -7.14 -5.42
C LYS A 20 -11.37 -7.32 -6.94
N TYR A 21 -12.42 -6.94 -7.66
CA TYR A 21 -12.41 -6.92 -9.12
C TYR A 21 -11.29 -6.01 -9.67
N PHE A 22 -10.88 -4.99 -8.92
CA PHE A 22 -9.81 -4.06 -9.26
C PHE A 22 -8.43 -4.47 -8.73
N GLN A 23 -8.23 -5.70 -8.22
CA GLN A 23 -6.96 -6.13 -7.59
C GLN A 23 -5.70 -5.85 -8.44
N ASN A 24 -5.82 -5.87 -9.76
CA ASN A 24 -4.72 -5.61 -10.70
C ASN A 24 -4.73 -4.20 -11.30
N ASP A 25 -5.75 -3.38 -10.99
CA ASP A 25 -5.87 -2.00 -11.43
C ASP A 25 -5.49 -1.06 -10.26
N PHE A 26 -4.20 -0.81 -10.15
CA PHE A 26 -3.61 0.03 -9.10
C PHE A 26 -4.15 1.47 -9.11
N SER A 27 -4.45 2.02 -10.30
CA SER A 27 -4.99 3.39 -10.40
C SER A 27 -6.39 3.47 -9.80
N THR A 28 -7.22 2.46 -10.09
CA THR A 28 -8.56 2.36 -9.51
C THR A 28 -8.50 2.08 -8.01
N LEU A 29 -7.65 1.14 -7.55
CA LEU A 29 -7.45 0.89 -6.12
C LEU A 29 -6.96 2.14 -5.37
N HIS A 30 -6.04 2.90 -5.96
CA HIS A 30 -5.59 4.18 -5.40
C HIS A 30 -6.72 5.21 -5.31
N SER A 31 -7.65 5.22 -6.27
CA SER A 31 -8.84 6.06 -6.18
C SER A 31 -9.78 5.58 -5.07
N CYS A 32 -9.96 4.26 -4.93
CA CYS A 32 -10.79 3.64 -3.89
C CYS A 32 -10.35 4.02 -2.46
N ILE A 33 -9.04 4.07 -2.19
CA ILE A 33 -8.55 4.41 -0.84
C ILE A 33 -8.92 5.84 -0.40
N LEU A 34 -9.22 6.73 -1.34
CA LEU A 34 -9.57 8.13 -1.09
C LEU A 34 -11.08 8.36 -0.90
N VAL A 35 -11.92 7.36 -1.17
CA VAL A 35 -13.39 7.50 -1.13
C VAL A 35 -13.91 7.68 0.30
N ASN A 36 -13.64 6.71 1.18
CA ASN A 36 -14.04 6.74 2.59
C ASN A 36 -13.23 5.74 3.42
N ARG A 37 -13.43 5.72 4.75
CA ARG A 37 -12.71 4.83 5.67
C ARG A 37 -12.92 3.33 5.40
N LEU A 38 -14.11 2.93 4.93
CA LEU A 38 -14.40 1.52 4.62
C LEU A 38 -13.62 1.08 3.38
N TRP A 39 -13.73 1.83 2.29
CA TRP A 39 -13.03 1.56 1.04
C TRP A 39 -11.52 1.59 1.21
N CYS A 40 -11.01 2.56 2.00
CA CYS A 40 -9.61 2.62 2.41
C CYS A 40 -9.15 1.32 3.09
N ARG A 41 -9.91 0.82 4.08
CA ARG A 41 -9.57 -0.45 4.76
C ARG A 41 -9.60 -1.66 3.84
N LEU A 42 -10.49 -1.70 2.86
CA LEU A 42 -10.63 -2.84 1.94
C LEU A 42 -9.62 -2.81 0.78
N ALA A 43 -9.29 -1.63 0.26
CA ALA A 43 -8.40 -1.47 -0.89
C ALA A 43 -6.91 -1.50 -0.52
N ILE A 44 -6.51 -1.06 0.69
CA ILE A 44 -5.10 -1.09 1.12
C ILE A 44 -4.48 -2.50 1.03
N PRO A 45 -5.11 -3.57 1.56
CA PRO A 45 -4.55 -4.92 1.47
C PRO A 45 -4.32 -5.37 0.03
N LEU A 46 -5.21 -5.01 -0.90
CA LEU A 46 -5.10 -5.35 -2.32
C LEU A 46 -3.99 -4.55 -3.00
N LEU A 47 -3.89 -3.24 -2.72
CA LEU A 47 -2.87 -2.37 -3.28
C LEU A 47 -1.45 -2.79 -2.84
N TRP A 48 -1.31 -3.29 -1.61
CA TRP A 48 -0.03 -3.66 -1.01
C TRP A 48 0.21 -5.17 -0.95
N GLU A 49 -0.62 -5.99 -1.62
CA GLU A 49 -0.43 -7.44 -1.69
C GLU A 49 0.93 -7.80 -2.33
N ASN A 50 1.32 -7.04 -3.36
CA ASN A 50 2.63 -7.14 -3.98
C ASN A 50 3.16 -5.74 -4.37
N PRO A 51 3.82 -5.02 -3.46
CA PRO A 51 4.26 -3.64 -3.74
C PRO A 51 5.35 -3.56 -4.82
N PHE A 52 6.06 -4.65 -5.09
CA PHE A 52 7.15 -4.70 -6.06
C PHE A 52 6.69 -5.06 -7.48
N SER A 53 5.46 -5.54 -7.67
CA SER A 53 4.91 -5.77 -9.01
C SER A 53 4.49 -4.48 -9.71
N ILE A 54 4.38 -3.38 -8.96
CA ILE A 54 3.94 -2.09 -9.48
C ILE A 54 5.10 -1.40 -10.20
N SER A 55 5.01 -1.32 -11.53
CA SER A 55 5.94 -0.55 -12.36
C SER A 55 5.60 0.94 -12.40
N THR A 56 5.39 1.58 -11.24
CA THR A 56 5.11 3.02 -11.14
C THR A 56 6.33 3.88 -11.49
N GLY A 57 7.52 3.29 -11.63
CA GLY A 57 8.78 4.01 -11.81
C GLY A 57 9.23 4.81 -10.57
N ASN A 58 8.39 4.90 -9.55
CA ASN A 58 8.67 5.56 -8.28
C ASN A 58 8.85 4.51 -7.18
N TYR A 59 10.12 4.25 -6.87
CA TYR A 59 10.55 3.26 -5.88
C TYR A 59 10.88 3.89 -4.52
N ASN A 60 10.43 5.12 -4.23
CA ASN A 60 10.73 5.80 -2.98
C ASN A 60 10.25 5.00 -1.74
N PHE A 61 9.21 4.20 -1.90
CA PHE A 61 8.72 3.32 -0.85
C PHE A 61 9.76 2.27 -0.43
N ILE A 62 10.66 1.83 -1.32
CA ILE A 62 11.75 0.90 -0.99
C ILE A 62 12.63 1.49 0.12
N GLY A 63 12.96 2.78 0.04
CA GLY A 63 13.71 3.47 1.08
C GLY A 63 13.02 3.42 2.45
N ILE A 64 11.69 3.57 2.47
CA ILE A 64 10.89 3.46 3.70
C ILE A 64 10.98 2.05 4.29
N TYR A 65 10.86 1.00 3.46
CA TYR A 65 11.03 -0.38 3.93
C TYR A 65 12.42 -0.60 4.51
N LEU A 66 13.47 -0.19 3.79
CA LEU A 66 14.86 -0.35 4.21
C LEU A 66 15.15 0.40 5.52
N HIS A 67 14.61 1.60 5.69
CA HIS A 67 14.73 2.36 6.92
C HIS A 67 14.12 1.62 8.12
N ASN A 68 12.99 0.94 7.92
CA ASN A 68 12.29 0.21 8.97
C ASN A 68 12.84 -1.20 9.25
N LEU A 69 13.84 -1.68 8.50
CA LEU A 69 14.45 -2.99 8.75
C LEU A 69 15.21 -3.03 10.09
N ASN A 70 15.25 -4.22 10.70
CA ASN A 70 16.08 -4.50 11.86
C ASN A 70 17.58 -4.33 11.53
N GLY A 71 18.38 -3.95 12.53
CA GLY A 71 19.83 -3.75 12.38
C GLY A 71 20.56 -4.96 11.78
N GLU A 72 20.19 -6.18 12.15
CA GLU A 72 20.79 -7.40 11.60
C GLU A 72 20.52 -7.55 10.09
N LEU A 73 19.29 -7.24 9.65
CA LEU A 73 18.92 -7.29 8.24
C LEU A 73 19.63 -6.19 7.45
N LYS A 74 19.76 -5.00 8.03
CA LYS A 74 20.55 -3.90 7.45
C LYS A 74 22.01 -4.30 7.23
N ILE A 75 22.65 -4.93 8.22
CA ILE A 75 24.04 -5.41 8.10
C ILE A 75 24.17 -6.46 6.98
N LYS A 76 23.23 -7.41 6.90
CA LYS A 76 23.20 -8.41 5.82
C LYS A 76 23.03 -7.77 4.44
N LEU A 77 22.19 -6.74 4.33
CA LEU A 77 21.93 -6.01 3.08
C LEU A 77 23.11 -5.13 2.64
N ASN A 78 23.80 -4.48 3.58
CA ASN A 78 25.00 -3.68 3.28
C ASN A 78 26.13 -4.53 2.66
N LYS A 79 26.18 -5.83 2.97
CA LYS A 79 27.12 -6.76 2.32
C LYS A 79 26.94 -6.83 0.79
N TYR A 80 25.76 -6.50 0.29
CA TYR A 80 25.41 -6.55 -1.14
C TYR A 80 25.46 -5.18 -1.83
N ASP A 81 26.07 -4.15 -1.21
CA ASP A 81 26.22 -2.81 -1.80
C ASP A 81 24.88 -2.19 -2.26
N ILE A 82 23.78 -2.47 -1.54
CA ILE A 82 22.42 -1.99 -1.90
C ILE A 82 22.34 -0.46 -1.91
N ASP A 83 23.22 0.22 -1.17
CA ASP A 83 23.38 1.66 -1.18
C ASP A 83 23.65 2.23 -2.59
N LYS A 84 24.19 1.42 -3.51
CA LYS A 84 24.41 1.79 -4.93
C LYS A 84 23.18 1.56 -5.83
N LEU A 85 22.21 0.74 -5.38
CA LEU A 85 21.00 0.41 -6.13
C LEU A 85 19.86 1.40 -5.86
N LEU A 86 19.91 2.13 -4.74
CA LEU A 86 18.95 3.19 -4.46
C LEU A 86 19.37 4.46 -5.21
N PRO A 87 18.44 5.09 -5.97
CA PRO A 87 18.70 6.40 -6.52
C PRO A 87 19.06 7.35 -5.39
N THR A 88 20.14 8.10 -5.55
CA THR A 88 20.77 9.00 -4.57
C THR A 88 19.87 10.14 -4.10
N ASN A 89 18.63 10.18 -4.59
CA ASN A 89 17.63 11.22 -4.38
C ASN A 89 16.79 10.99 -3.10
N ILE A 90 17.07 9.91 -2.35
CA ILE A 90 16.26 9.46 -1.20
C ILE A 90 17.00 9.67 0.15
N LEU A 91 18.27 10.10 0.14
CA LEU A 91 19.06 10.39 1.34
C LEU A 91 18.94 11.86 1.78
#